data_AF-A0A7W0P420-F1
#
_entry.id   AF-A0A7W0P420-F1
#
_cell.length_a   1.000
_cell.length_b   1.000
_cell.length_c   1.000
_cell.angle_alpha   90.00
_cell.angle_beta   90.00
_cell.angle_gamma   90.00
#
_symmetry.space_group_name_H-M   'P 1'
#
loop_
_entity.id
_entity.type
_entity.pdbx_description
1 polymer ?
#
loop_
_entity_poly.entity_id
_entity_poly.type
_entity_poly.pdbx_seq_one_letter_code
_entity_poly.pdbx_strand_id
1 'polypeptide(L)'
;GEARLITAMLEAVPVSGTAASAFGGWGKHPVAGKTGTAQENTNVWFGGYTRQYTTVVWVGSPGNPYPMGHVFGGTIAAPIWVDFMSRIMRGLPARGFPDPPQGPVPSVIGMKKKEARATLTEAGFRVSASSGDSFSPKGQVFSQSPSAGTVTVHGTVVSIGVSPGVAPQVSVPGVLGLRGYGARLALQAVGLAVNTVPVETENPAKVGFVVAQDPQSGSRVTQGSAVTIFVGVEPEKDGGDGGGTDGGGNGGGGNGGGGGDGGGGGDGGGG
;
A
#
# COMPACT_ATOMS: atom_id res chain seq x y z
N GLY A 1 -7.93 16.09 -15.39
CA GLY A 1 -8.29 16.09 -13.96
C GLY A 1 -8.13 17.42 -13.28
N GLU A 2 -6.96 18.06 -13.40
CA GLU A 2 -6.59 19.24 -12.61
C GLU A 2 -7.58 20.42 -12.75
N ALA A 3 -8.08 20.70 -13.96
CA ALA A 3 -9.04 21.78 -14.19
C ALA A 3 -10.37 21.60 -13.42
N ARG A 4 -10.93 20.39 -13.27
CA ARG A 4 -12.19 20.17 -12.53
C ARG A 4 -11.98 20.16 -11.01
N LEU A 5 -10.84 19.70 -10.53
CA LEU A 5 -10.49 19.81 -9.11
C LEU A 5 -10.32 21.28 -8.72
N ILE A 6 -9.63 22.05 -9.55
CA ILE A 6 -9.54 23.51 -9.40
C ILE A 6 -10.94 24.13 -9.52
N THR A 7 -11.77 23.71 -10.49
CA THR A 7 -13.15 24.20 -10.61
C THR A 7 -13.96 23.95 -9.35
N ALA A 8 -13.96 22.71 -8.82
CA ALA A 8 -14.68 22.35 -7.60
C ALA A 8 -14.19 23.15 -6.37
N MET A 9 -12.87 23.38 -6.27
CA MET A 9 -12.32 24.26 -5.23
C MET A 9 -12.75 25.73 -5.41
N LEU A 10 -12.87 26.19 -6.66
CA LEU A 10 -13.26 27.56 -7.00
C LEU A 10 -14.79 27.77 -6.97
N GLU A 11 -15.61 26.72 -7.04
CA GLU A 11 -17.05 26.77 -6.78
C GLU A 11 -17.36 27.15 -5.32
N ALA A 12 -16.44 26.86 -4.39
CA ALA A 12 -16.61 27.21 -2.99
C ALA A 12 -16.49 28.72 -2.71
N VAL A 13 -15.77 29.49 -3.53
CA VAL A 13 -15.49 30.91 -3.25
C VAL A 13 -16.72 31.80 -3.42
N PRO A 14 -17.55 31.64 -4.47
CA PRO A 14 -18.85 32.31 -4.59
C PRO A 14 -19.88 31.90 -3.54
N VAL A 15 -19.75 30.72 -2.93
CA VAL A 15 -20.75 30.16 -2.01
C VAL A 15 -20.41 30.44 -0.54
N SER A 16 -19.14 30.34 -0.16
CA SER A 16 -18.69 30.46 1.24
C SER A 16 -17.38 31.22 1.42
N GLY A 17 -16.84 31.84 0.36
CA GLY A 17 -15.57 32.58 0.38
C GLY A 17 -15.72 34.09 0.54
N THR A 18 -14.61 34.80 0.34
CA THR A 18 -14.50 36.27 0.45
C THR A 18 -15.39 37.06 -0.52
N ALA A 19 -15.98 36.41 -1.52
CA ALA A 19 -16.93 37.01 -2.44
C ALA A 19 -18.39 36.63 -2.16
N ALA A 20 -18.68 35.75 -1.19
CA ALA A 20 -20.00 35.14 -1.02
C ALA A 20 -21.14 36.16 -0.85
N SER A 21 -20.88 37.28 -0.16
CA SER A 21 -21.86 38.36 0.00
C SER A 21 -22.31 39.00 -1.33
N ALA A 22 -21.47 38.98 -2.36
CA ALA A 22 -21.82 39.48 -3.69
C ALA A 22 -22.76 38.54 -4.47
N PHE A 23 -22.82 37.26 -4.10
CA PHE A 23 -23.56 36.23 -4.84
C PHE A 23 -24.97 35.96 -4.32
N GLY A 24 -25.46 36.71 -3.33
CA GLY A 24 -26.80 36.52 -2.75
C GLY A 24 -27.96 36.57 -3.75
N GLY A 25 -27.79 37.24 -4.89
CA GLY A 25 -28.78 37.34 -5.98
C GLY A 25 -28.45 36.54 -7.25
N TRP A 26 -27.37 35.76 -7.27
CA TRP A 26 -26.84 35.10 -8.48
C TRP A 26 -27.78 34.02 -9.07
N GLY A 27 -28.58 33.38 -8.22
CA GLY A 27 -29.51 32.34 -8.65
C GLY A 27 -28.85 30.96 -8.84
N LYS A 28 -29.41 30.14 -9.74
CA LYS A 28 -29.18 28.69 -9.80
C LYS A 28 -28.03 28.23 -10.72
N HIS A 29 -27.29 29.14 -11.34
CA HIS A 29 -26.23 28.77 -12.27
C HIS A 29 -24.97 28.33 -11.53
N PRO A 30 -24.43 27.13 -11.80
CA PRO A 30 -23.13 26.72 -11.28
C PRO A 30 -22.05 27.74 -11.68
N VAL A 31 -21.27 28.18 -10.70
CA VAL A 31 -20.26 29.24 -10.84
C VAL A 31 -19.02 28.89 -10.04
N ALA A 32 -17.86 29.12 -10.65
CA ALA A 32 -16.57 29.01 -10.00
C ALA A 32 -15.82 30.34 -10.16
N GLY A 33 -15.06 30.75 -9.16
CA GLY A 33 -14.29 31.99 -9.26
C GLY A 33 -13.31 32.20 -8.13
N LYS A 34 -12.49 33.25 -8.26
CA LYS A 34 -11.50 33.63 -7.25
C LYS A 34 -11.37 35.14 -7.17
N THR A 35 -11.28 35.64 -5.94
CA THR A 35 -10.86 37.01 -5.67
C THR A 35 -9.33 37.11 -5.68
N GLY A 36 -8.81 38.17 -6.29
CA GLY A 36 -7.42 38.59 -6.20
C GLY A 36 -7.34 40.04 -5.71
N THR A 37 -6.42 40.32 -4.79
CA THR A 37 -6.09 41.67 -4.33
C THR A 37 -4.57 41.80 -4.43
N ALA A 38 -4.07 42.78 -5.19
CA ALA A 38 -2.64 43.06 -5.31
C ALA A 38 -2.24 44.25 -4.42
N GLN A 39 -0.92 44.41 -4.20
CA GLN A 39 -0.29 45.28 -3.20
C GLN A 39 -1.06 46.57 -2.88
N GLU A 40 -1.28 46.80 -1.58
CA GLU A 40 -1.93 47.99 -0.99
C GLU A 40 -3.35 48.31 -1.47
N ASN A 41 -4.11 47.29 -1.93
CA ASN A 41 -5.48 47.46 -2.45
C ASN A 41 -5.56 48.43 -3.65
N THR A 42 -4.47 48.62 -4.37
CA THR A 42 -4.40 49.51 -5.54
C THR A 42 -5.06 48.90 -6.78
N ASN A 43 -5.20 47.56 -6.78
CA ASN A 43 -5.79 46.79 -7.85
C ASN A 43 -6.56 45.60 -7.26
N VAL A 44 -7.84 45.50 -7.62
CA VAL A 44 -8.71 44.40 -7.19
C VAL A 44 -9.30 43.67 -8.39
N TRP A 45 -9.38 42.35 -8.26
CA TRP A 45 -9.76 41.46 -9.35
C TRP A 45 -10.79 40.45 -8.86
N PHE A 46 -11.73 40.14 -9.73
CA PHE A 46 -12.54 38.94 -9.62
C PHE A 46 -12.52 38.21 -10.96
N GLY A 47 -11.95 37.02 -10.98
CA GLY A 47 -12.03 36.11 -12.12
C GLY A 47 -13.05 35.03 -11.81
N GLY A 48 -14.05 34.85 -12.66
CA GLY A 48 -15.08 33.84 -12.49
C GLY A 48 -15.58 33.30 -13.81
N TYR A 49 -16.19 32.12 -13.77
CA TYR A 49 -16.73 31.47 -14.95
C TYR A 49 -17.93 30.58 -14.61
N THR A 50 -18.80 30.43 -15.61
CA THR A 50 -19.83 29.39 -15.70
C THR A 50 -19.41 28.40 -16.78
N ARG A 51 -20.20 27.36 -17.04
CA ARG A 51 -19.94 26.47 -18.18
C ARG A 51 -19.95 27.19 -19.54
N GLN A 52 -20.60 28.35 -19.64
CA GLN A 52 -20.85 29.03 -20.91
C GLN A 52 -19.96 30.26 -21.12
N TYR A 53 -19.54 30.94 -20.05
CA TYR A 53 -18.74 32.16 -20.13
C TYR A 53 -17.69 32.23 -19.05
N THR A 54 -16.53 32.77 -19.41
CA THR A 54 -15.47 33.20 -18.48
C THR A 54 -15.40 34.71 -18.50
N THR A 55 -15.29 35.35 -17.34
CA THR A 55 -15.17 36.80 -17.23
C THR A 55 -14.22 37.16 -16.11
N VAL A 56 -13.38 38.16 -16.36
CA VAL A 56 -12.50 38.75 -15.36
C VAL A 56 -12.86 40.22 -15.25
N VAL A 57 -13.13 40.67 -14.03
CA VAL A 57 -13.34 42.08 -13.70
C VAL A 57 -12.12 42.56 -12.95
N TRP A 58 -11.51 43.63 -13.45
CA TRP A 58 -10.47 44.39 -12.78
C TRP A 58 -10.99 45.77 -12.42
N VAL A 59 -10.63 46.24 -11.23
CA VAL A 59 -10.85 47.61 -10.79
C VAL A 59 -9.55 48.15 -10.23
N GLY A 60 -9.09 49.26 -10.80
CA GLY A 60 -7.86 49.94 -10.44
C GLY A 60 -7.65 51.18 -11.32
N SER A 61 -6.54 51.89 -11.10
CA SER A 61 -6.17 53.08 -11.85
C SER A 61 -5.04 52.75 -12.84
N PRO A 62 -5.25 52.89 -14.16
CA PRO A 62 -4.17 52.68 -15.13
C PRO A 62 -3.12 53.79 -15.00
N GLY A 63 -1.84 53.43 -14.93
CA GLY A 63 -0.70 54.36 -14.94
C GLY A 63 -0.29 54.91 -13.57
N ASN A 64 -1.23 55.39 -12.74
CA ASN A 64 -0.92 55.90 -11.40
C ASN A 64 -1.77 55.17 -10.33
N PRO A 65 -1.28 54.03 -9.79
CA PRO A 65 -1.98 53.27 -8.77
C PRO A 65 -2.04 54.06 -7.46
N TYR A 66 -3.23 54.20 -6.87
CA TYR A 66 -3.41 54.78 -5.54
C TYR A 66 -4.15 53.79 -4.63
N PRO A 67 -3.84 53.73 -3.32
CA PRO A 67 -4.55 52.85 -2.39
C PRO A 67 -6.04 53.17 -2.36
N MET A 68 -6.90 52.18 -2.61
CA MET A 68 -8.36 52.36 -2.62
C MET A 68 -9.01 52.15 -1.23
N GLY A 69 -8.24 52.11 -0.15
CA GLY A 69 -8.77 51.91 1.21
C GLY A 69 -9.36 50.52 1.43
N HIS A 70 -10.57 50.41 2.00
CA HIS A 70 -11.29 49.15 2.30
C HIS A 70 -11.92 48.49 1.04
N VAL A 71 -11.26 48.59 -0.11
CA VAL A 71 -11.72 48.00 -1.37
C VAL A 71 -10.96 46.70 -1.62
N PHE A 72 -11.70 45.60 -1.73
CA PHE A 72 -11.18 44.26 -1.98
C PHE A 72 -11.85 43.64 -3.21
N GLY A 73 -11.28 42.55 -3.74
CA GLY A 73 -11.89 41.82 -4.85
C GLY A 73 -13.34 41.39 -4.60
N GLY A 74 -13.70 41.09 -3.34
CA GLY A 74 -15.07 40.73 -2.95
C GLY A 74 -16.04 41.91 -2.80
N THR A 75 -15.55 43.14 -2.59
CA THR A 75 -16.43 44.29 -2.28
C THR A 75 -16.84 45.10 -3.50
N ILE A 76 -16.01 45.12 -4.57
CA ILE A 76 -16.32 45.88 -5.80
C ILE A 76 -16.24 45.00 -7.05
N ALA A 77 -15.13 44.27 -7.27
CA ALA A 77 -14.96 43.51 -8.50
C ALA A 77 -15.97 42.34 -8.61
N ALA A 78 -16.24 41.62 -7.52
CA ALA A 78 -17.22 40.53 -7.51
C ALA A 78 -18.67 41.01 -7.76
N PRO A 79 -19.19 42.07 -7.11
CA PRO A 79 -20.51 42.62 -7.45
C PRO A 79 -20.66 43.06 -8.90
N ILE A 80 -19.64 43.72 -9.48
CA ILE A 80 -19.65 44.10 -10.90
C ILE A 80 -19.72 42.85 -11.79
N TRP A 81 -18.92 41.83 -11.46
CA TRP A 81 -18.96 40.55 -12.17
C TRP A 81 -20.35 39.91 -12.08
N VAL A 82 -20.98 39.89 -10.88
CA VAL A 82 -22.31 39.31 -10.67
C VAL A 82 -23.37 40.06 -11.47
N ASP A 83 -23.40 41.39 -11.45
CA ASP A 83 -24.37 42.17 -12.23
C ASP A 83 -24.21 41.94 -13.74
N PHE A 84 -22.98 42.03 -14.25
CA PHE A 84 -22.69 41.80 -15.66
C PHE A 84 -23.10 40.37 -16.08
N MET A 85 -22.64 39.37 -15.34
CA MET A 85 -22.89 37.97 -15.66
C MET A 85 -24.37 37.61 -15.52
N SER A 86 -25.10 38.16 -14.54
CA SER A 86 -26.54 37.92 -14.37
C SER A 86 -27.36 38.44 -15.56
N ARG A 87 -26.89 39.49 -16.25
CA ARG A 87 -27.52 40.02 -17.46
C ARG A 87 -27.28 39.11 -18.65
N ILE A 88 -26.04 38.72 -18.90
CA ILE A 88 -25.70 37.90 -20.07
C ILE A 88 -26.16 36.43 -19.94
N MET A 89 -26.33 35.93 -18.71
CA MET A 89 -26.81 34.57 -18.44
C MET A 89 -28.33 34.44 -18.51
N ARG A 90 -29.07 35.55 -18.63
CA ARG A 90 -30.53 35.55 -18.61
C ARG A 90 -31.10 34.74 -19.78
N GLY A 91 -31.96 33.77 -19.46
CA GLY A 91 -32.58 32.88 -20.45
C GLY A 91 -31.71 31.71 -20.88
N LEU A 92 -30.47 31.59 -20.38
CA LEU A 92 -29.63 30.43 -20.64
C LEU A 92 -29.95 29.27 -19.68
N PRO A 93 -29.76 28.02 -20.12
CA PRO A 93 -29.91 26.87 -19.23
C PRO A 93 -28.81 26.86 -18.17
N ALA A 94 -29.16 26.55 -16.92
CA ALA A 94 -28.19 26.31 -15.86
C ALA A 94 -27.49 24.96 -16.09
N ARG A 95 -26.35 24.99 -16.79
CA ARG A 95 -25.55 23.79 -17.08
C ARG A 95 -24.46 23.62 -16.02
N GLY A 96 -24.40 22.44 -15.40
CA GLY A 96 -23.26 22.01 -14.58
C GLY A 96 -21.98 21.86 -15.40
N PHE A 97 -20.83 22.02 -14.74
CA PHE A 97 -19.53 21.76 -15.34
C PHE A 97 -19.40 20.28 -15.71
N PRO A 98 -18.73 19.95 -16.83
CA PRO A 98 -18.52 18.56 -17.20
C PRO A 98 -17.69 17.85 -16.12
N ASP A 99 -18.06 16.61 -15.83
CA ASP A 99 -17.22 15.74 -15.02
C ASP A 99 -15.86 15.56 -15.70
N PRO A 100 -14.77 15.45 -14.91
CA PRO A 100 -13.46 15.28 -15.48
C PRO A 100 -13.44 13.92 -16.16
N PRO A 101 -12.65 13.77 -17.23
CA PRO A 101 -12.47 12.46 -17.84
C PRO A 101 -11.97 11.49 -16.76
N GLN A 102 -12.66 10.35 -16.67
CA GLN A 102 -12.33 9.24 -15.80
C GLN A 102 -12.09 8.02 -16.67
N GLY A 103 -11.24 7.12 -16.19
CA GLY A 103 -10.94 5.89 -16.88
C GLY A 103 -10.54 4.80 -15.88
N PRO A 104 -10.60 3.53 -16.31
CA PRO A 104 -10.05 2.44 -15.53
C PRO A 104 -8.53 2.53 -15.50
N VAL A 105 -7.92 2.32 -14.33
CA VAL A 105 -6.46 2.23 -14.18
C VAL A 105 -5.97 0.95 -14.87
N PRO A 106 -5.05 1.03 -15.85
CA PRO A 106 -4.44 -0.15 -16.47
C PRO A 106 -3.69 -1.03 -15.47
N SER A 107 -3.60 -2.33 -15.78
CA SER A 107 -2.69 -3.23 -15.07
C SER A 107 -1.27 -3.02 -15.57
N VAL A 108 -0.34 -2.76 -14.66
CA VAL A 108 1.09 -2.64 -14.95
C VAL A 108 1.96 -3.58 -14.12
N ILE A 109 1.35 -4.48 -13.35
CA ILE A 109 2.05 -5.52 -12.60
C ILE A 109 2.84 -6.40 -13.57
N GLY A 110 4.12 -6.66 -13.25
CA GLY A 110 5.05 -7.44 -14.08
C GLY A 110 5.73 -6.64 -15.20
N MET A 111 5.21 -5.46 -15.57
CA MET A 111 5.82 -4.62 -16.60
C MET A 111 7.13 -3.99 -16.12
N LYS A 112 8.00 -3.61 -17.06
CA LYS A 112 9.20 -2.81 -16.74
C LYS A 112 8.80 -1.39 -16.37
N LYS A 113 9.53 -0.74 -15.45
CA LYS A 113 9.27 0.65 -14.99
C LYS A 113 8.99 1.64 -16.13
N LYS A 114 9.72 1.53 -17.25
CA LYS A 114 9.56 2.42 -18.42
C LYS A 114 8.23 2.19 -19.14
N GLU A 115 7.90 0.92 -19.40
CA GLU A 115 6.65 0.50 -20.04
C GLU A 115 5.45 0.85 -19.16
N ALA A 116 5.49 0.48 -17.88
CA ALA A 116 4.45 0.81 -16.91
C ALA A 116 4.15 2.31 -16.88
N ARG A 117 5.20 3.14 -16.91
CA ARG A 117 5.05 4.60 -16.96
C ARG A 117 4.39 5.07 -18.25
N ALA A 118 4.80 4.53 -19.40
CA ALA A 118 4.20 4.87 -20.68
C ALA A 118 2.72 4.50 -20.71
N THR A 119 2.36 3.26 -20.35
CA THR A 119 0.97 2.75 -20.32
C THR A 119 0.08 3.61 -19.43
N LEU A 120 0.52 3.95 -18.21
CA LEU A 120 -0.27 4.77 -17.30
C LEU A 120 -0.40 6.22 -17.78
N THR A 121 0.66 6.78 -18.37
CA THR A 121 0.63 8.16 -18.90
C THR A 121 -0.26 8.27 -20.13
N GLU A 122 -0.21 7.28 -21.03
CA GLU A 122 -1.08 7.20 -22.21
C GLU A 122 -2.55 7.03 -21.81
N ALA A 123 -2.84 6.27 -20.75
CA ALA A 123 -4.17 6.17 -20.16
C ALA A 123 -4.60 7.43 -19.38
N GLY A 124 -3.79 8.50 -19.36
CA GLY A 124 -4.13 9.78 -18.76
C GLY A 124 -3.85 9.87 -17.25
N PHE A 125 -3.05 8.98 -16.67
CA PHE A 125 -2.67 8.99 -15.26
C PHE A 125 -1.25 9.51 -15.04
N ARG A 126 -0.98 10.01 -13.82
CA ARG A 126 0.38 10.37 -13.38
C ARG A 126 1.00 9.20 -12.64
N VAL A 127 2.33 9.09 -12.65
CA VAL A 127 3.02 7.93 -12.06
C VAL A 127 4.05 8.35 -11.03
N SER A 128 3.87 7.87 -9.79
CA SER A 128 4.88 7.89 -8.73
C SER A 128 5.49 6.50 -8.62
N ALA A 129 6.82 6.38 -8.66
CA ALA A 129 7.50 5.09 -8.62
C ALA A 129 8.47 5.05 -7.43
N SER A 130 8.32 4.05 -6.57
CA SER A 130 9.24 3.76 -5.47
C SER A 130 9.90 2.40 -5.66
N SER A 131 11.08 2.21 -5.08
CA SER A 131 11.68 0.88 -4.94
C SER A 131 11.18 0.25 -3.65
N GLY A 132 10.94 -1.07 -3.67
CA GLY A 132 10.57 -1.82 -2.48
C GLY A 132 11.02 -3.27 -2.56
N ASP A 133 11.22 -3.89 -1.39
CA ASP A 133 11.67 -5.27 -1.31
C ASP A 133 10.62 -6.19 -1.93
N SER A 134 11.07 -7.05 -2.84
CA SER A 134 10.19 -7.90 -3.63
C SER A 134 10.96 -9.09 -4.18
N PHE A 135 10.27 -10.22 -4.29
CA PHE A 135 10.78 -11.42 -4.97
C PHE A 135 10.69 -11.30 -6.50
N SER A 136 10.06 -10.25 -7.03
CA SER A 136 9.95 -10.04 -8.48
C SER A 136 11.30 -9.70 -9.13
N PRO A 137 11.50 -10.01 -10.42
CA PRO A 137 12.69 -9.65 -11.18
C PRO A 137 13.03 -8.16 -11.12
N LYS A 138 14.33 -7.84 -11.21
CA LYS A 138 14.84 -6.46 -11.22
C LYS A 138 14.12 -5.59 -12.26
N GLY A 139 13.65 -4.42 -11.80
CA GLY A 139 13.04 -3.39 -12.61
C GLY A 139 11.60 -3.68 -13.04
N GLN A 140 10.99 -4.77 -12.56
CA GLN A 140 9.56 -5.03 -12.75
C GLN A 140 8.73 -4.39 -11.66
N VAL A 141 7.51 -3.98 -12.01
CA VAL A 141 6.51 -3.50 -11.07
C VAL A 141 5.91 -4.69 -10.32
N PHE A 142 5.98 -4.67 -8.99
CA PHE A 142 5.41 -5.71 -8.13
C PHE A 142 4.15 -5.26 -7.39
N SER A 143 3.92 -3.95 -7.31
CA SER A 143 2.73 -3.38 -6.66
C SER A 143 2.26 -2.13 -7.39
N GLN A 144 0.96 -1.90 -7.37
CA GLN A 144 0.35 -0.67 -7.88
C GLN A 144 -0.81 -0.24 -6.99
N SER A 145 -1.03 1.06 -6.88
CA SER A 145 -2.19 1.65 -6.23
C SER A 145 -2.59 2.96 -6.93
N PRO A 146 -3.86 3.16 -7.34
CA PRO A 146 -4.98 2.22 -7.23
C PRO A 146 -4.79 0.89 -8.00
N SER A 147 -5.58 -0.12 -7.63
CA SER A 147 -5.56 -1.43 -8.30
C SER A 147 -6.03 -1.33 -9.75
N ALA A 148 -5.63 -2.32 -10.57
CA ALA A 148 -6.08 -2.40 -11.95
C ALA A 148 -7.62 -2.44 -12.05
N GLY A 149 -8.18 -1.78 -13.05
CA GLY A 149 -9.62 -1.68 -13.27
C GLY A 149 -10.34 -0.64 -12.39
N THR A 150 -9.69 -0.09 -11.36
CA THR A 150 -10.27 0.99 -10.56
C THR A 150 -10.55 2.20 -11.45
N VAL A 151 -11.80 2.66 -11.51
CA VAL A 151 -12.16 3.87 -12.25
C VAL A 151 -11.80 5.08 -11.41
N THR A 152 -10.95 5.96 -11.94
CA THR A 152 -10.58 7.20 -11.27
C THR A 152 -10.37 8.33 -12.27
N VAL A 153 -10.23 9.54 -11.74
CA VAL A 153 -10.04 10.77 -12.53
C VAL A 153 -8.69 10.74 -13.25
N HIS A 154 -8.68 11.14 -14.52
CA HIS A 154 -7.43 11.33 -15.26
C HIS A 154 -6.58 12.41 -14.58
N GLY A 155 -5.29 12.15 -14.44
CA GLY A 155 -4.33 12.97 -13.70
C GLY A 155 -4.12 12.51 -12.26
N THR A 156 -4.92 11.57 -11.75
CA THR A 156 -4.63 10.89 -10.48
C THR A 156 -3.26 10.24 -10.52
N VAL A 157 -2.54 10.33 -9.41
CA VAL A 157 -1.23 9.69 -9.27
C VAL A 157 -1.42 8.21 -8.93
N VAL A 158 -0.96 7.35 -9.82
CA VAL A 158 -0.81 5.91 -9.59
C VAL A 158 0.58 5.67 -9.01
N SER A 159 0.62 5.16 -7.79
CA SER A 159 1.84 4.74 -7.12
C SER A 159 2.20 3.33 -7.54
N ILE A 160 3.42 3.12 -8.02
CA ILE A 160 3.95 1.80 -8.41
C ILE A 160 5.18 1.46 -7.58
N GLY A 161 5.25 0.22 -7.09
CA GLY A 161 6.43 -0.35 -6.47
C GLY A 161 7.25 -1.13 -7.49
N VAL A 162 8.54 -0.82 -7.61
CA VAL A 162 9.47 -1.45 -8.55
C VAL A 162 10.47 -2.30 -7.77
N SER A 163 10.68 -3.53 -8.21
CA SER A 163 11.63 -4.44 -7.57
C SER A 163 13.07 -3.98 -7.86
N PRO A 164 13.93 -3.82 -6.84
CA PRO A 164 15.36 -3.59 -7.02
C PRO A 164 16.09 -4.84 -7.54
N GLY A 165 15.43 -6.01 -7.56
CA GLY A 165 16.03 -7.31 -7.85
C GLY A 165 16.79 -7.92 -6.67
N VAL A 166 16.66 -7.33 -5.48
CA VAL A 166 17.18 -7.86 -4.23
C VAL A 166 15.98 -8.43 -3.47
N ALA A 167 15.98 -9.74 -3.25
CA ALA A 167 14.96 -10.37 -2.45
C ALA A 167 15.03 -9.89 -1.00
N PRO A 168 13.90 -9.77 -0.28
CA PRO A 168 13.87 -9.32 1.11
C PRO A 168 14.90 -10.07 1.97
N GLN A 169 15.72 -9.34 2.72
CA GLN A 169 16.77 -9.90 3.56
C GLN A 169 16.36 -9.82 5.03
N VAL A 170 16.58 -10.89 5.78
CA VAL A 170 16.38 -10.96 7.22
C VAL A 170 17.69 -11.29 7.93
N SER A 171 17.84 -10.83 9.17
CA SER A 171 18.99 -11.17 10.01
C SER A 171 18.70 -12.49 10.72
N VAL A 172 19.63 -13.44 10.68
CA VAL A 172 19.49 -14.72 11.37
C VAL A 172 19.64 -14.49 12.89
N PRO A 173 18.60 -14.79 13.70
CA PRO A 173 18.69 -14.74 15.15
C PRO A 173 19.73 -15.72 15.71
N GLY A 174 20.34 -15.35 16.84
CA GLY A 174 21.15 -16.26 17.63
C GLY A 174 20.27 -17.20 18.44
N VAL A 175 20.39 -18.50 18.20
CA VAL A 175 19.63 -19.55 18.87
C VAL A 175 20.51 -20.56 19.62
N LEU A 176 21.83 -20.34 19.64
CA LEU A 176 22.77 -21.13 20.42
C LEU A 176 22.36 -21.18 21.90
N GLY A 177 22.33 -22.38 22.48
CA GLY A 177 21.92 -22.60 23.87
C GLY A 177 20.42 -22.53 24.11
N LEU A 178 19.58 -22.25 23.10
CA LEU A 178 18.13 -22.42 23.22
C LEU A 178 17.76 -23.90 23.07
N ARG A 179 16.63 -24.30 23.67
CA ARG A 179 16.01 -25.61 23.36
C ARG A 179 15.61 -25.66 21.89
N GLY A 180 15.76 -26.82 21.24
CA GLY A 180 15.47 -26.97 19.81
C GLY A 180 14.09 -26.45 19.37
N TYR A 181 13.06 -26.63 20.21
CA TYR A 181 11.73 -26.07 19.98
C TYR A 181 11.71 -24.52 19.99
N GLY A 182 12.34 -23.89 20.99
CA GLY A 182 12.41 -22.44 21.11
C GLY A 182 13.27 -21.80 20.02
N ALA A 183 14.37 -22.47 19.64
CA ALA A 183 15.21 -22.07 18.51
C ALA A 183 14.40 -22.04 17.21
N ARG A 184 13.63 -23.09 16.93
CA ARG A 184 12.79 -23.15 15.73
C ARG A 184 11.76 -22.02 15.70
N LEU A 185 11.08 -21.75 16.82
CA LEU A 185 10.13 -20.65 16.90
C LEU A 185 10.77 -19.29 16.63
N ALA A 186 11.95 -19.03 17.21
CA ALA A 186 12.67 -17.77 17.01
C ALA A 186 13.06 -17.54 15.54
N LEU A 187 13.51 -18.59 14.85
CA LEU A 187 13.87 -18.53 13.43
C LEU A 187 12.62 -18.40 12.53
N GLN A 188 11.55 -19.14 12.82
CA GLN A 188 10.30 -19.04 12.08
C GLN A 188 9.61 -17.67 12.24
N ALA A 189 9.74 -17.05 13.42
CA ALA A 189 9.18 -15.73 13.70
C ALA A 189 9.75 -14.63 12.79
N VAL A 190 10.99 -14.79 12.31
CA VAL A 190 11.61 -13.88 11.33
C VAL A 190 11.45 -14.36 9.88
N GLY A 191 10.61 -15.36 9.65
CA GLY A 191 10.29 -15.89 8.32
C GLY A 191 11.39 -16.78 7.71
N LEU A 192 12.21 -17.43 8.53
CA LEU A 192 13.21 -18.40 8.08
C LEU A 192 12.66 -19.83 8.14
N ALA A 193 13.05 -20.65 7.17
CA ALA A 193 12.85 -22.08 7.24
C ALA A 193 13.89 -22.70 8.19
N VAL A 194 13.54 -23.81 8.86
CA VAL A 194 14.42 -24.42 9.87
C VAL A 194 14.63 -25.89 9.53
N ASN A 195 15.89 -26.27 9.35
CA ASN A 195 16.31 -27.66 9.29
C ASN A 195 16.91 -28.06 10.64
N THR A 196 16.55 -29.21 11.19
CA THR A 196 17.08 -29.68 12.48
C THR A 196 17.90 -30.94 12.25
N VAL A 197 19.17 -30.89 12.64
CA VAL A 197 20.09 -32.02 12.55
C VAL A 197 20.44 -32.47 13.97
N PRO A 198 20.16 -33.72 14.35
CA PRO A 198 20.62 -34.26 15.63
C PRO A 198 22.15 -34.43 15.60
N VAL A 199 22.81 -34.09 16.70
CA VAL A 199 24.25 -34.29 16.89
C VAL A 199 24.47 -34.95 18.23
N GLU A 200 25.11 -36.10 18.24
CA GLU A 200 25.42 -36.81 19.47
C GLU A 200 26.36 -35.99 20.37
N THR A 201 26.09 -36.00 21.67
CA THR A 201 26.93 -35.29 22.64
C THR A 201 27.11 -36.09 23.92
N GLU A 202 28.36 -36.23 24.34
CA GLU A 202 28.71 -36.84 25.63
C GLU A 202 28.37 -35.94 26.82
N ASN A 203 28.03 -34.66 26.59
CA ASN A 203 27.69 -33.71 27.64
C ASN A 203 26.17 -33.67 27.86
N PRO A 204 25.64 -34.18 28.98
CA PRO A 204 24.19 -34.21 29.25
C PRO A 204 23.55 -32.82 29.26
N ALA A 205 24.30 -31.77 29.62
CA ALA A 205 23.78 -30.40 29.64
C ALA A 205 23.50 -29.84 28.24
N LYS A 206 23.99 -30.48 27.18
CA LYS A 206 23.77 -30.08 25.78
C LYS A 206 22.64 -30.86 25.10
N VAL A 207 22.13 -31.93 25.71
CA VAL A 207 21.03 -32.73 25.17
C VAL A 207 19.74 -31.88 25.11
N GLY A 208 19.12 -31.83 23.94
CA GLY A 208 17.92 -31.02 23.65
C GLY A 208 18.18 -29.53 23.38
N PHE A 209 19.43 -29.09 23.45
CA PHE A 209 19.84 -27.70 23.19
C PHE A 209 20.55 -27.56 21.86
N VAL A 210 20.44 -26.37 21.25
CA VAL A 210 21.17 -26.04 20.03
C VAL A 210 22.65 -25.84 20.35
N VAL A 211 23.49 -26.70 19.79
CA VAL A 211 24.95 -26.68 19.97
C VAL A 211 25.66 -25.90 18.86
N ALA A 212 25.05 -25.83 17.67
CA ALA A 212 25.53 -25.05 16.54
C ALA A 212 24.35 -24.60 15.68
N GLN A 213 24.55 -23.51 14.93
CA GLN A 213 23.63 -23.06 13.89
C GLN A 213 24.41 -22.67 12.64
N ASP A 214 23.81 -22.87 11.47
CA ASP A 214 24.33 -22.40 10.20
C ASP A 214 23.16 -21.90 9.31
N PRO A 215 23.16 -20.65 8.84
CA PRO A 215 24.18 -19.60 9.05
C PRO A 215 24.31 -19.09 10.49
N GLN A 216 25.45 -18.47 10.76
CA GLN A 216 25.77 -17.87 12.07
C GLN A 216 24.82 -16.71 12.41
N SER A 217 24.66 -16.45 13.70
CA SER A 217 23.88 -15.31 14.21
C SER A 217 24.33 -13.99 13.57
N GLY A 218 23.39 -13.15 13.17
CA GLY A 218 23.65 -11.86 12.52
C GLY A 218 23.89 -11.93 11.01
N SER A 219 23.97 -13.12 10.43
CA SER A 219 24.07 -13.28 8.97
C SER A 219 22.83 -12.72 8.27
N ARG A 220 23.02 -12.08 7.11
CA ARG A 220 21.92 -11.61 6.25
C ARG A 220 21.60 -12.69 5.22
N VAL A 221 20.38 -13.21 5.27
CA VAL A 221 19.89 -14.20 4.30
C VAL A 221 18.56 -13.77 3.72
N THR A 222 18.22 -14.32 2.56
CA THR A 222 16.91 -14.09 1.95
C THR A 222 15.82 -14.63 2.87
N GLN A 223 14.72 -13.88 3.01
CA GLN A 223 13.54 -14.34 3.74
C GLN A 223 13.05 -15.67 3.12
N GLY A 224 12.76 -16.65 3.98
CA GLY A 224 12.42 -18.01 3.58
C GLY A 224 13.63 -18.95 3.40
N SER A 225 14.88 -18.46 3.48
CA SER A 225 16.06 -19.33 3.48
C SER A 225 16.07 -20.28 4.68
N ALA A 226 16.63 -21.47 4.48
CA ALA A 226 16.79 -22.46 5.53
C ALA A 226 17.98 -22.14 6.44
N VAL A 227 17.75 -22.22 7.76
CA VAL A 227 18.79 -22.24 8.79
C VAL A 227 18.82 -23.64 9.37
N THR A 228 20.00 -24.26 9.36
CA THR A 228 20.23 -25.54 10.00
C THR A 228 20.61 -25.32 11.47
N ILE A 229 19.86 -25.92 12.37
CA ILE A 229 20.20 -26.00 13.80
C ILE A 229 20.68 -27.42 14.11
N PHE A 230 21.78 -27.50 14.84
CA PHE A 230 22.34 -28.75 15.34
C PHE A 230 21.92 -28.90 16.79
N VAL A 231 21.13 -29.93 17.10
CA VAL A 231 20.59 -30.16 18.44
C VAL A 231 21.28 -31.36 19.07
N GLY A 232 21.80 -31.17 20.29
CA GLY A 232 22.43 -32.24 21.05
C GLY A 232 21.44 -33.38 21.30
N VAL A 233 21.81 -34.61 20.96
CA VAL A 233 21.08 -35.83 21.33
C VAL A 233 22.02 -36.76 22.09
N GLU A 234 21.46 -37.69 22.85
CA GLU A 234 22.26 -38.72 23.52
C GLU A 234 22.91 -39.62 22.45
N PRO A 235 24.18 -40.06 22.66
CA PRO A 235 24.82 -41.03 21.77
C PRO A 235 24.01 -42.33 21.78
N GLU A 236 23.79 -42.90 20.61
CA GLU A 236 23.18 -44.22 20.54
C GLU A 236 24.17 -45.22 21.16
N LYS A 237 23.80 -45.85 22.29
CA LYS A 237 24.64 -46.88 22.89
C LYS A 237 24.66 -48.06 21.94
N ASP A 238 25.80 -48.32 21.32
CA ASP A 238 26.06 -49.57 20.58
C ASP A 238 25.70 -50.75 21.49
N GLY A 239 24.63 -51.45 21.13
CA GLY A 239 24.27 -52.71 21.74
C GLY A 239 25.30 -53.76 21.36
N GLY A 240 26.30 -53.95 22.22
CA GLY A 240 27.31 -54.99 22.03
C GLY A 240 27.89 -55.48 23.36
N ASP A 241 27.30 -56.56 23.87
CA ASP A 241 27.95 -57.87 24.02
C ASP A 241 27.61 -58.58 25.35
N GLY A 242 27.21 -59.83 25.23
CA GLY A 242 26.73 -60.69 26.32
C GLY A 242 26.81 -62.16 25.94
N GLY A 243 27.94 -62.59 25.38
CA GLY A 243 28.29 -64.00 25.26
C GLY A 243 28.83 -64.57 26.59
N GLY A 244 28.17 -65.61 27.13
CA GLY A 244 28.65 -66.31 28.33
C GLY A 244 27.73 -67.42 28.87
N THR A 245 27.76 -68.58 28.20
CA THR A 245 27.66 -69.98 28.71
C THR A 245 26.47 -70.47 29.55
N ASP A 246 25.84 -71.52 29.00
CA ASP A 246 25.48 -72.83 29.58
C ASP A 246 24.62 -72.91 30.85
N GLY A 247 23.38 -73.40 30.66
CA GLY A 247 22.55 -73.96 31.73
C GLY A 247 21.20 -74.44 31.19
N GLY A 248 21.13 -75.71 30.81
CA GLY A 248 19.92 -76.32 30.25
C GLY A 248 18.73 -76.44 31.22
N GLY A 249 17.56 -76.72 30.66
CA GLY A 249 16.44 -77.29 31.42
C GLY A 249 15.05 -76.72 31.10
N ASN A 250 14.35 -77.43 30.20
CA ASN A 250 12.98 -77.91 30.38
C ASN A 250 11.79 -76.92 30.46
N GLY A 251 10.93 -76.99 29.44
CA GLY A 251 9.54 -77.43 29.65
C GLY A 251 8.41 -76.40 29.63
N GLY A 252 7.49 -76.57 28.66
CA GLY A 252 6.10 -76.09 28.68
C GLY A 252 5.91 -74.66 28.17
N GLY A 253 4.96 -74.32 27.29
CA GLY A 253 3.76 -75.00 26.87
C GLY A 253 2.63 -73.97 26.76
N GLY A 254 2.15 -73.71 25.54
CA GLY A 254 0.73 -73.41 25.30
C GLY A 254 0.23 -71.96 25.25
N ASN A 255 -0.68 -71.78 24.27
CA ASN A 255 -1.82 -70.84 24.17
C ASN A 255 -1.50 -69.43 23.63
N GLY A 256 -1.97 -69.03 22.45
CA GLY A 256 -3.37 -68.89 22.00
C GLY A 256 -3.72 -67.40 22.09
N GLY A 257 -4.18 -66.63 21.10
CA GLY A 257 -5.11 -66.85 19.99
C GLY A 257 -6.04 -65.62 19.95
N GLY A 258 -6.44 -65.15 18.76
CA GLY A 258 -7.49 -64.14 18.54
C GLY A 258 -6.97 -62.73 18.26
N GLY A 259 -7.23 -62.06 17.12
CA GLY A 259 -8.37 -62.16 16.20
C GLY A 259 -9.49 -61.21 16.66
N GLY A 260 -9.71 -60.12 15.93
CA GLY A 260 -10.75 -59.13 16.24
C GLY A 260 -10.88 -58.04 15.17
N ASP A 261 -11.70 -58.34 14.17
CA ASP A 261 -12.19 -57.50 13.09
C ASP A 261 -13.16 -56.38 13.52
N GLY A 262 -13.42 -55.44 12.59
CA GLY A 262 -14.69 -54.70 12.44
C GLY A 262 -14.59 -53.24 12.87
N GLY A 263 -14.68 -52.25 11.94
CA GLY A 263 -15.91 -51.80 11.28
C GLY A 263 -16.46 -50.59 12.06
N GLY A 264 -16.95 -49.47 11.55
CA GLY A 264 -17.40 -48.99 10.24
C GLY A 264 -18.27 -47.74 10.49
N GLY A 265 -18.54 -46.93 9.46
CA GLY A 265 -19.55 -45.84 9.46
C GLY A 265 -19.09 -44.53 10.13
N GLY A 266 -19.23 -43.34 9.56
CA GLY A 266 -20.25 -42.85 8.64
C GLY A 266 -21.15 -41.86 9.38
N ASP A 267 -21.09 -40.58 9.00
CA ASP A 267 -22.08 -39.49 9.15
C ASP A 267 -21.32 -38.14 9.04
N GLY A 268 -21.73 -37.10 8.33
CA GLY A 268 -23.05 -36.73 7.83
C GLY A 268 -23.43 -35.34 8.35
N GLY A 269 -23.62 -34.36 7.45
CA GLY A 269 -24.21 -33.04 7.72
C GLY A 269 -23.18 -31.92 7.99
N GLY A 270 -23.28 -30.72 7.45
CA GLY A 270 -24.42 -30.00 6.85
C GLY A 270 -24.39 -28.57 7.41
N GLY A 271 -24.33 -27.58 6.52
CA GLY A 271 -24.29 -26.14 6.85
C GLY A 271 -23.87 -25.32 5.64
#